data_AF-A0A6L2ZPE0-F1
#
_entry.id   AF-A0A6L2ZPE0-F1
#
_cell.length_a   1.000
_cell.length_b   1.000
_cell.length_c   1.000
_cell.angle_alpha   90.00
_cell.angle_beta   90.00
_cell.angle_gamma   90.00
#
_symmetry.space_group_name_H-M   'P 1'
#
loop_
_entity.id
_entity.type
_entity.pdbx_description
1 polymer ?
#
loop_
_entity_poly.entity_id
_entity_poly.type
_entity_poly.pdbx_seq_one_letter_code
_entity_poly.pdbx_strand_id
1 'polypeptide(L)'
;MIKVTLSNNQQGWYHAGQKKLFLPFTTDESGSIKTHNLDQYLGLTHQSHNAYFNSKVGEQLDLIKMNQDGALEKKIPNKGMIYQRAKPILILDSGPVSVLADDDYINIDVPALLITTPFTQTQDQSFTFSIDKFSYPMIYLMHLNLGKLRCIMPTGSTPESLLITQKGWNVCVIIKKNLVMLLCHKKEKLEFIFNGIEMPAKGLSTHYTALNHQPQAGSLIDVSISFAKLETYYHAQYPNENKYSMDGHLVAPFPAF
;
A
#
# COMPACT_ATOMS: atom_id res chain seq x y z
N MET A 1 1.39 16.36 -18.13
CA MET A 1 2.85 16.31 -18.01
C MET A 1 3.44 15.94 -19.36
N ILE A 2 4.40 16.75 -19.82
CA ILE A 2 5.06 16.61 -21.12
C ILE A 2 6.55 16.51 -20.84
N LYS A 3 7.22 15.46 -21.31
CA LYS A 3 8.68 15.38 -21.24
C LYS A 3 9.27 16.36 -22.26
N VAL A 4 10.20 17.20 -21.82
CA VAL A 4 10.85 18.22 -22.65
C VAL A 4 12.36 18.01 -22.64
N THR A 5 12.97 18.09 -23.82
CA THR A 5 14.42 18.11 -23.97
C THR A 5 14.87 19.57 -24.00
N LEU A 6 15.76 19.93 -23.08
CA LEU A 6 16.37 21.26 -23.01
C LEU A 6 17.68 21.28 -23.82
N SER A 7 18.24 22.49 -23.97
CA SER A 7 19.62 22.66 -24.45
C SER A 7 20.59 21.79 -23.64
N ASN A 8 21.62 21.24 -24.31
CA ASN A 8 22.61 20.33 -23.73
C ASN A 8 22.08 18.92 -23.37
N ASN A 9 21.05 18.43 -24.06
CA ASN A 9 20.44 17.10 -23.85
C ASN A 9 19.91 16.85 -22.43
N GLN A 10 19.68 17.92 -21.66
CA GLN A 10 19.02 17.81 -20.36
C GLN A 10 17.54 17.49 -20.55
N GLN A 11 16.96 16.75 -19.61
CA GLN A 11 15.55 16.38 -19.65
C GLN A 11 14.81 17.03 -18.50
N GLY A 12 13.66 17.63 -18.83
CA GLY A 12 12.73 18.18 -17.86
C GLY A 12 11.32 17.65 -18.11
N TRP A 13 10.43 17.97 -17.19
CA TRP A 13 9.02 17.68 -17.33
C TRP A 13 8.19 18.93 -17.17
N TYR A 14 7.34 19.24 -18.14
CA TYR A 14 6.48 20.41 -18.13
C TYR A 14 5.03 20.04 -17.76
N HIS A 15 4.49 20.71 -16.75
CA HIS A 15 3.10 20.64 -16.35
C HIS A 15 2.32 21.81 -16.96
N ALA A 16 1.66 21.57 -18.10
CA ALA A 16 0.90 22.60 -18.81
C ALA A 16 -0.14 23.32 -17.94
N GLY A 17 -0.90 22.57 -17.12
CA GLY A 17 -1.94 23.15 -16.26
C GLY A 17 -1.40 24.07 -15.15
N GLN A 18 -0.13 23.91 -14.77
CA GLN A 18 0.54 24.73 -13.74
C GLN A 18 1.59 25.66 -14.37
N LYS A 19 1.74 25.63 -15.69
CA LYS A 19 2.80 26.30 -16.46
C LYS A 19 4.20 26.12 -15.87
N LYS A 20 4.52 24.91 -15.41
CA LYS A 20 5.69 24.65 -14.57
C LYS A 20 6.64 23.64 -15.18
N LEU A 21 7.94 23.92 -15.12
CA LEU A 21 9.00 23.00 -15.54
C LEU A 21 9.69 22.39 -14.33
N PHE A 22 9.80 21.07 -14.33
CA PHE A 22 10.44 20.25 -13.30
C PHE A 22 11.80 19.78 -13.81
N LEU A 23 12.87 20.16 -13.09
CA LEU A 23 14.25 19.81 -13.40
C LEU A 23 14.94 19.28 -12.14
N PRO A 24 15.39 18.02 -12.11
CA PRO A 24 15.96 17.44 -10.90
C PRO A 24 17.45 17.71 -10.82
N PHE A 25 17.80 18.95 -10.49
CA PHE A 25 19.18 19.29 -10.19
C PHE A 25 19.45 19.11 -8.70
N THR A 26 20.61 18.55 -8.38
CA THR A 26 21.22 18.61 -7.05
C THR A 26 22.57 19.26 -7.17
N THR A 27 22.88 20.17 -6.27
CA THR A 27 24.24 20.69 -6.13
C THR A 27 24.91 19.93 -4.99
N ASP A 28 26.08 19.35 -5.22
CA ASP A 28 26.87 18.75 -4.15
C ASP A 28 27.64 19.80 -3.35
N GLU A 29 28.33 19.38 -2.29
CA GLU A 29 29.13 20.25 -1.42
C GLU A 29 30.27 20.96 -2.18
N SER A 30 30.67 20.46 -3.35
CA SER A 30 31.68 21.08 -4.22
C SER A 30 31.11 22.14 -5.16
N GLY A 31 29.78 22.35 -5.16
CA GLY A 31 29.10 23.23 -6.10
C GLY A 31 28.80 22.58 -7.45
N SER A 32 29.07 21.28 -7.62
CA SER A 32 28.85 20.57 -8.88
C SER A 32 27.37 20.21 -9.03
N ILE A 33 26.80 20.51 -10.20
CA ILE A 33 25.41 20.21 -10.52
C ILE A 33 25.29 18.78 -11.05
N LYS A 34 24.63 17.92 -10.29
CA LYS A 34 24.20 16.60 -10.72
C LYS A 34 22.74 16.65 -11.20
N THR A 35 22.52 16.20 -12.43
CA THR A 35 21.18 16.09 -13.02
C THR A 35 20.68 14.65 -12.88
N HIS A 36 19.50 14.44 -12.30
CA HIS A 36 18.86 13.12 -12.29
C HIS A 36 18.05 12.91 -13.57
N ASN A 37 18.01 11.70 -14.11
CA ASN A 37 17.27 11.43 -15.33
C ASN A 37 15.82 11.07 -14.99
N LEU A 38 14.89 12.03 -15.07
CA LEU A 38 13.45 11.78 -14.85
C LEU A 38 12.87 10.92 -15.97
N ASP A 39 12.74 9.63 -15.70
CA ASP A 39 12.31 8.64 -16.67
C ASP A 39 10.79 8.62 -16.83
N GLN A 40 10.07 8.37 -15.73
CA GLN A 40 8.61 8.22 -15.73
C GLN A 40 7.96 9.13 -14.69
N TYR A 41 6.98 9.92 -15.11
CA TYR A 41 6.12 10.69 -14.20
C TYR A 41 5.06 9.80 -13.53
N LEU A 42 5.04 9.81 -12.19
CA LEU A 42 4.09 9.04 -11.39
C LEU A 42 2.87 9.87 -11.03
N GLY A 43 2.99 11.12 -10.59
CA GLY A 43 1.81 11.88 -10.17
C GLY A 43 2.15 13.10 -9.33
N LEU A 44 1.12 13.88 -8.99
CA LEU A 44 1.21 14.97 -8.02
C LEU A 44 0.53 14.53 -6.72
N THR A 45 0.99 14.99 -5.57
CA THR A 45 0.19 14.92 -4.34
C THR A 45 -1.00 15.86 -4.42
N HIS A 46 -2.11 15.50 -3.77
CA HIS A 46 -3.31 16.34 -3.76
C HIS A 46 -3.12 17.64 -2.95
N GLN A 47 -2.41 17.59 -1.82
CA GLN A 47 -2.29 18.74 -0.90
C GLN A 47 -1.08 19.64 -1.17
N SER A 48 0.11 19.06 -1.32
CA SER A 48 1.35 19.82 -1.46
C SER A 48 1.76 20.06 -2.91
N HIS A 49 1.04 19.47 -3.88
CA HIS A 49 1.39 19.48 -5.30
C HIS A 49 2.84 19.06 -5.59
N ASN A 50 3.38 18.15 -4.78
CA ASN A 50 4.70 17.59 -5.00
C ASN A 50 4.63 16.52 -6.09
N ALA A 51 5.53 16.61 -7.07
CA ALA A 51 5.56 15.70 -8.20
C ALA A 51 6.49 14.51 -7.93
N TYR A 52 6.02 13.32 -8.22
CA TYR A 52 6.79 12.08 -8.11
C TYR A 52 7.20 11.56 -9.48
N PHE A 53 8.45 11.11 -9.56
CA PHE A 53 9.03 10.51 -10.76
C PHE A 53 9.85 9.29 -10.39
N ASN A 54 9.95 8.34 -11.33
CA ASN A 54 11.07 7.41 -11.35
C ASN A 54 12.25 8.09 -12.05
N SER A 55 13.45 7.91 -11.50
CA SER A 55 14.71 8.27 -12.11
C SER A 55 15.51 7.02 -12.43
N LYS A 56 16.19 7.00 -13.57
CA LYS A 56 17.04 5.87 -13.98
C LYS A 56 18.46 6.33 -14.25
N VAL A 57 19.42 5.82 -13.48
CA VAL A 57 20.87 6.03 -13.70
C VAL A 57 21.55 4.66 -13.76
N GLY A 58 21.90 4.21 -14.98
CA GLY A 58 22.36 2.84 -15.20
C GLY A 58 21.26 1.83 -14.84
N GLU A 59 21.56 0.92 -13.92
CA GLU A 59 20.61 -0.05 -13.36
C GLU A 59 19.86 0.46 -12.12
N GLN A 60 20.30 1.59 -11.53
CA GLN A 60 19.63 2.17 -10.38
C GLN A 60 18.37 2.89 -10.83
N LEU A 61 17.23 2.39 -10.34
CA LEU A 61 15.98 3.14 -10.30
C LEU A 61 15.95 3.89 -8.98
N ASP A 62 15.47 5.11 -8.97
CA ASP A 62 15.26 5.89 -7.75
C ASP A 62 13.93 6.60 -7.86
N LEU A 63 13.32 6.90 -6.71
CA LEU A 63 12.15 7.74 -6.65
C LEU A 63 12.56 9.18 -6.37
N ILE A 64 12.07 10.08 -7.19
CA ILE A 64 12.35 11.50 -7.12
C ILE A 64 11.08 12.23 -6.73
N LYS A 65 11.10 12.87 -5.57
CA LYS A 65 10.06 13.79 -5.11
C LYS A 65 10.52 15.21 -5.40
N MET A 66 9.73 15.93 -6.17
CA MET A 66 9.95 17.33 -6.48
C MET A 66 8.90 18.18 -5.79
N ASN A 67 9.30 19.31 -5.24
CA ASN A 67 8.35 20.20 -4.57
C ASN A 67 7.47 20.94 -5.59
N GLN A 68 6.47 21.66 -5.07
CA GLN A 68 5.63 22.57 -5.87
C GLN A 68 6.41 23.67 -6.59
N ASP A 69 7.67 23.93 -6.22
CA ASP A 69 8.57 24.90 -6.86
C ASP A 69 9.37 24.28 -8.03
N GLY A 70 9.28 22.96 -8.22
CA GLY A 70 9.91 22.26 -9.33
C GLY A 70 11.37 21.95 -9.07
N ALA A 71 11.81 22.12 -7.82
CA ALA A 71 13.11 21.73 -7.31
C ALA A 71 13.05 20.31 -6.72
N LEU A 72 14.20 19.65 -6.64
CA LEU A 72 14.29 18.37 -5.94
C LEU A 72 14.03 18.59 -4.45
N GLU A 73 13.02 17.91 -3.92
CA GLU A 73 12.74 17.89 -2.48
C GLU A 73 13.44 16.71 -1.82
N LYS A 74 13.31 15.52 -2.43
CA LYS A 74 13.87 14.28 -1.87
C LYS A 74 14.19 13.28 -2.96
N LYS A 75 15.32 12.60 -2.79
CA LYS A 75 15.66 11.37 -3.50
C LYS A 75 15.43 10.19 -2.56
N ILE A 76 14.61 9.24 -2.98
CA ILE A 76 14.28 8.03 -2.24
C ILE A 76 14.92 6.85 -2.98
N PRO A 77 15.96 6.21 -2.41
CA PRO A 77 16.63 5.08 -3.05
C PRO A 77 15.66 3.93 -3.29
N ASN A 78 15.66 3.37 -4.50
CA ASN A 78 14.87 2.16 -4.76
C ASN A 78 15.57 0.94 -4.14
N LYS A 79 14.91 0.28 -3.20
CA LYS A 79 15.40 -0.95 -2.53
C LYS A 79 14.96 -2.23 -3.27
N GLY A 80 14.78 -2.15 -4.58
CA GLY A 80 14.15 -3.17 -5.43
C GLY A 80 12.62 -3.11 -5.50
N MET A 81 12.00 -2.14 -4.83
CA MET A 81 10.56 -1.86 -4.85
C MET A 81 10.20 -0.93 -6.01
N ILE A 82 9.20 -1.27 -6.81
CA ILE A 82 8.90 -0.52 -8.03
C ILE A 82 7.54 0.14 -7.92
N TYR A 83 7.53 1.47 -8.00
CA TYR A 83 6.31 2.21 -8.28
C TYR A 83 6.16 2.45 -9.78
N GLN A 84 4.99 2.16 -10.32
CA GLN A 84 4.68 2.39 -11.73
C GLN A 84 3.31 3.03 -11.86
N ARG A 85 3.13 3.84 -12.90
CA ARG A 85 1.82 4.39 -13.24
C ARG A 85 1.20 3.68 -14.43
N ALA A 86 0.07 3.04 -14.20
CA ALA A 86 -0.83 2.53 -15.24
C ALA A 86 -2.17 3.26 -15.08
N LYS A 87 -2.35 4.42 -15.72
CA LYS A 87 -3.53 5.29 -15.53
C LYS A 87 -4.83 4.47 -15.64
N PRO A 88 -5.72 4.49 -14.63
CA PRO A 88 -5.82 5.42 -13.50
C PRO A 88 -5.23 4.91 -12.16
N ILE A 89 -4.30 3.96 -12.18
CA ILE A 89 -3.79 3.25 -11.00
C ILE A 89 -2.31 3.58 -10.77
N LEU A 90 -1.92 3.77 -9.51
CA LEU A 90 -0.53 3.62 -9.08
C LEU A 90 -0.30 2.17 -8.67
N ILE A 91 0.76 1.56 -9.17
CA ILE A 91 1.17 0.21 -8.81
C ILE A 91 2.38 0.30 -7.91
N LEU A 92 2.36 -0.41 -6.80
CA LEU A 92 3.47 -0.69 -5.90
C LEU A 92 3.78 -2.19 -5.98
N ASP A 93 4.91 -2.55 -6.58
CA ASP A 93 5.52 -3.87 -6.44
C ASP A 93 6.55 -3.82 -5.31
N SER A 94 6.36 -4.64 -4.28
CA SER A 94 7.26 -4.66 -3.13
C SER A 94 8.69 -5.06 -3.48
N GLY A 95 8.89 -5.82 -4.56
CA GLY A 95 10.17 -6.46 -4.84
C GLY A 95 10.68 -7.24 -3.61
N PRO A 96 11.99 -7.18 -3.30
CA PRO A 96 12.57 -7.90 -2.16
C PRO A 96 12.30 -7.25 -0.80
N VAL A 97 11.62 -6.11 -0.75
CA VAL A 97 11.38 -5.37 0.49
C VAL A 97 10.44 -6.17 1.40
N SER A 98 10.85 -6.36 2.65
CA SER A 98 10.05 -7.06 3.66
C SER A 98 9.12 -6.13 4.44
N VAL A 99 9.53 -4.88 4.66
CA VAL A 99 8.76 -3.87 5.39
C VAL A 99 8.89 -2.54 4.67
N LEU A 100 7.76 -1.89 4.38
CA LEU A 100 7.73 -0.58 3.75
C LEU A 100 8.10 0.53 4.76
N ALA A 101 9.19 1.25 4.50
CA ALA A 101 9.65 2.33 5.37
C ALA A 101 8.81 3.61 5.19
N ASP A 102 8.82 4.50 6.18
CA ASP A 102 7.95 5.70 6.22
C ASP A 102 8.10 6.62 5.01
N ASP A 103 9.32 6.75 4.51
CA ASP A 103 9.63 7.56 3.33
C ASP A 103 9.21 6.91 2.01
N ASP A 104 8.90 5.62 2.03
CA ASP A 104 8.58 4.82 0.86
C ASP A 104 7.06 4.81 0.56
N TYR A 105 6.23 5.43 1.40
CA TYR A 105 4.78 5.59 1.17
C TYR A 105 4.50 6.78 0.24
N ILE A 106 3.99 6.50 -0.96
CA ILE A 106 3.66 7.51 -1.97
C ILE A 106 2.15 7.69 -2.05
N ASN A 107 1.69 8.96 -1.97
CA ASN A 107 0.29 9.36 -2.10
C ASN A 107 0.13 10.40 -3.21
N ILE A 108 -0.22 9.93 -4.41
CA ILE A 108 -0.49 10.80 -5.57
C ILE A 108 -1.98 10.83 -5.91
N ASP A 109 -2.39 11.88 -6.62
CA ASP A 109 -3.75 12.15 -7.05
C ASP A 109 -4.16 11.22 -8.21
N VAL A 110 -4.44 9.98 -7.84
CA VAL A 110 -5.06 8.94 -8.68
C VAL A 110 -6.11 8.20 -7.85
N PRO A 111 -7.17 7.66 -8.47
CA PRO A 111 -8.27 7.06 -7.72
C PRO A 111 -7.93 5.75 -7.01
N ALA A 112 -6.86 5.05 -7.42
CA ALA A 112 -6.53 3.74 -6.86
C ALA A 112 -5.04 3.44 -6.77
N LEU A 113 -4.70 2.64 -5.75
CA LEU A 113 -3.40 2.00 -5.56
C LEU A 113 -3.55 0.48 -5.72
N LEU A 114 -2.62 -0.16 -6.43
CA LEU A 114 -2.46 -1.60 -6.48
C LEU A 114 -1.16 -1.96 -5.77
N ILE A 115 -1.24 -2.78 -4.73
CA ILE A 115 -0.08 -3.33 -4.02
C ILE A 115 0.07 -4.80 -4.42
N THR A 116 1.24 -5.16 -4.92
CA THR A 116 1.59 -6.52 -5.34
C THR A 116 2.92 -6.96 -4.73
N THR A 117 3.13 -8.27 -4.64
CA THR A 117 4.42 -8.87 -4.28
C THR A 117 5.03 -9.61 -5.48
N PRO A 118 6.36 -9.77 -5.54
CA PRO A 118 7.00 -10.40 -6.69
C PRO A 118 6.79 -11.92 -6.70
N PHE A 119 6.71 -12.50 -7.90
CA PHE A 119 6.55 -13.96 -8.10
C PHE A 119 7.65 -14.82 -7.48
N THR A 120 8.82 -14.22 -7.24
CA THR A 120 9.98 -14.88 -6.62
C THR A 120 9.90 -14.96 -5.10
N GLN A 121 8.87 -14.38 -4.47
CA GLN A 121 8.71 -14.37 -3.02
C GLN A 121 8.51 -15.80 -2.47
N THR A 122 9.44 -16.26 -1.64
CA THR A 122 9.42 -17.61 -1.07
C THR A 122 8.49 -17.72 0.14
N GLN A 123 8.20 -18.95 0.57
CA GLN A 123 7.22 -19.24 1.63
C GLN A 123 7.51 -18.55 2.97
N ASP A 124 8.78 -18.37 3.31
CA ASP A 124 9.21 -17.79 4.59
C ASP A 124 9.33 -16.27 4.55
N GLN A 125 9.17 -15.66 3.37
CA GLN A 125 9.24 -14.23 3.20
C GLN A 125 7.86 -13.58 3.41
N SER A 126 7.88 -12.34 3.89
CA SER A 126 6.69 -11.51 4.01
C SER A 126 6.95 -10.10 3.55
N PHE A 127 5.97 -9.46 2.92
CA PHE A 127 5.93 -8.02 2.72
C PHE A 127 4.89 -7.40 3.66
N THR A 128 5.29 -6.38 4.42
CA THR A 128 4.47 -5.74 5.46
C THR A 128 4.39 -4.23 5.23
N PHE A 129 3.19 -3.67 5.33
CA PHE A 129 2.96 -2.23 5.19
C PHE A 129 1.80 -1.78 6.09
N SER A 130 1.75 -0.48 6.44
CA SER A 130 0.64 0.12 7.17
C SER A 130 -0.36 0.78 6.23
N ILE A 131 -1.62 0.38 6.30
CA ILE A 131 -2.66 0.85 5.36
C ILE A 131 -3.01 2.33 5.55
N ASP A 132 -2.90 2.84 6.77
CA ASP A 132 -3.26 4.22 7.12
C ASP A 132 -2.29 5.28 6.59
N LYS A 133 -1.09 4.86 6.17
CA LYS A 133 -0.14 5.72 5.46
C LYS A 133 -0.49 5.91 3.99
N PHE A 134 -1.47 5.16 3.47
CA PHE A 134 -1.99 5.31 2.12
C PHE A 134 -3.33 6.05 2.10
N SER A 135 -3.43 7.05 1.23
CA SER A 135 -4.57 7.97 1.10
C SER A 135 -5.27 7.82 -0.25
N TYR A 136 -5.54 6.58 -0.65
CA TYR A 136 -6.23 6.26 -1.91
C TYR A 136 -7.67 5.84 -1.64
N PRO A 137 -8.68 6.37 -2.37
CA PRO A 137 -10.07 5.92 -2.20
C PRO A 137 -10.24 4.40 -2.33
N MET A 138 -9.45 3.79 -3.23
CA MET A 138 -9.48 2.36 -3.49
C MET A 138 -8.07 1.77 -3.43
N ILE A 139 -7.91 0.65 -2.73
CA ILE A 139 -6.64 -0.08 -2.63
C ILE A 139 -6.89 -1.53 -3.04
N TYR A 140 -6.14 -2.01 -4.03
CA TYR A 140 -6.13 -3.41 -4.44
C TYR A 140 -4.94 -4.10 -3.79
N LEU A 141 -5.20 -5.20 -3.07
CA LEU A 141 -4.15 -6.07 -2.56
C LEU A 141 -4.11 -7.32 -3.43
N MET A 142 -3.08 -7.44 -4.26
CA MET A 142 -2.89 -8.58 -5.14
C MET A 142 -1.73 -9.45 -4.66
N HIS A 143 -2.00 -10.70 -4.32
CA HIS A 143 -0.99 -11.62 -3.81
C HIS A 143 -1.19 -13.03 -4.37
N LEU A 144 -0.25 -13.45 -5.22
CA LEU A 144 -0.34 -14.71 -5.98
C LEU A 144 0.77 -15.71 -5.60
N ASN A 145 1.57 -15.40 -4.58
CA ASN A 145 2.85 -16.04 -4.32
C ASN A 145 2.80 -16.92 -3.05
N LEU A 146 3.94 -17.53 -2.67
CA LEU A 146 4.00 -18.49 -1.56
C LEU A 146 4.22 -17.84 -0.18
N GLY A 147 4.84 -16.66 -0.17
CA GLY A 147 5.12 -15.86 1.03
C GLY A 147 3.86 -15.27 1.66
N LYS A 148 4.01 -14.18 2.41
CA LYS A 148 2.89 -13.48 3.06
C LYS A 148 2.81 -12.01 2.64
N LEU A 149 1.58 -11.51 2.50
CA LEU A 149 1.28 -10.09 2.41
C LEU A 149 0.59 -9.66 3.71
N ARG A 150 1.20 -8.72 4.44
CA ARG A 150 0.76 -8.28 5.76
C ARG A 150 0.36 -6.82 5.74
N CYS A 151 -0.91 -6.57 6.00
CA CYS A 151 -1.50 -5.25 6.09
C CYS A 151 -1.66 -4.88 7.57
N ILE A 152 -0.84 -3.98 8.06
CA ILE A 152 -0.98 -3.41 9.41
C ILE A 152 -2.16 -2.43 9.38
N MET A 153 -3.11 -2.68 10.26
CA MET A 153 -4.32 -1.89 10.44
C MET A 153 -4.01 -0.55 11.14
N PRO A 154 -4.83 0.49 10.94
CA PRO A 154 -4.59 1.78 11.58
C PRO A 154 -4.53 1.67 13.10
N THR A 155 -3.67 2.47 13.75
CA THR A 155 -3.56 2.49 15.22
C THR A 155 -4.92 2.69 15.88
N GLY A 156 -5.19 1.88 16.92
CA GLY A 156 -6.47 1.88 17.65
C GLY A 156 -7.61 1.13 16.94
N SER A 157 -7.38 0.58 15.74
CA SER A 157 -8.35 -0.33 15.12
C SER A 157 -8.33 -1.66 15.85
N THR A 158 -9.51 -2.25 16.02
CA THR A 158 -9.68 -3.62 16.49
C THR A 158 -10.29 -4.45 15.38
N PRO A 159 -10.22 -5.78 15.43
CA PRO A 159 -10.85 -6.63 14.42
C PRO A 159 -12.35 -6.34 14.22
N GLU A 160 -13.07 -6.00 15.28
CA GLU A 160 -14.51 -5.66 15.28
C GLU A 160 -14.80 -4.39 14.47
N SER A 161 -13.83 -3.48 14.34
CA SER A 161 -13.99 -2.22 13.61
C SER A 161 -13.90 -2.37 12.09
N LEU A 162 -13.46 -3.54 11.60
CA LEU A 162 -13.45 -3.81 10.18
C LEU A 162 -14.88 -3.92 9.65
N LEU A 163 -15.06 -3.62 8.37
CA LEU A 163 -16.29 -3.92 7.67
C LEU A 163 -15.93 -4.80 6.48
N ILE A 164 -16.55 -5.97 6.39
CA ILE A 164 -16.42 -6.86 5.24
C ILE A 164 -17.66 -6.70 4.37
N THR A 165 -17.43 -6.63 3.08
CA THR A 165 -18.49 -6.68 2.08
C THR A 165 -18.10 -7.59 0.93
N GLN A 166 -19.07 -8.01 0.13
CA GLN A 166 -18.81 -8.73 -1.11
C GLN A 166 -19.20 -7.89 -2.32
N LYS A 167 -18.38 -7.95 -3.36
CA LYS A 167 -18.65 -7.34 -4.66
C LYS A 167 -18.26 -8.32 -5.77
N GLY A 168 -19.27 -8.82 -6.48
CA GLY A 168 -19.16 -9.96 -7.36
C GLY A 168 -18.53 -11.16 -6.64
N TRP A 169 -17.43 -11.64 -7.18
CA TRP A 169 -16.71 -12.81 -6.66
C TRP A 169 -15.67 -12.46 -5.59
N ASN A 170 -15.54 -11.18 -5.25
CA ASN A 170 -14.46 -10.69 -4.39
C ASN A 170 -15.01 -10.21 -3.07
N VAL A 171 -14.49 -10.77 -1.99
CA VAL A 171 -14.63 -10.18 -0.65
C VAL A 171 -13.72 -8.97 -0.57
N CYS A 172 -14.27 -7.89 -0.02
CA CYS A 172 -13.63 -6.60 0.15
C CYS A 172 -13.68 -6.21 1.61
N VAL A 173 -12.74 -5.37 2.03
CA VAL A 173 -12.72 -4.80 3.38
C VAL A 173 -12.80 -3.29 3.26
N ILE A 174 -13.69 -2.67 4.03
CA ILE A 174 -13.75 -1.22 4.16
C ILE A 174 -12.95 -0.86 5.41
N ILE A 175 -11.86 -0.11 5.21
CA ILE A 175 -10.96 0.33 6.27
C ILE A 175 -11.02 1.84 6.33
N LYS A 176 -11.59 2.40 7.41
CA LYS A 176 -11.89 3.83 7.51
C LYS A 176 -12.71 4.33 6.31
N LYS A 177 -12.06 5.01 5.34
CA LYS A 177 -12.68 5.54 4.11
C LYS A 177 -12.15 4.87 2.84
N ASN A 178 -11.31 3.86 2.98
CA ASN A 178 -10.67 3.15 1.87
C ASN A 178 -11.45 1.85 1.60
N LEU A 179 -11.86 1.64 0.34
CA LEU A 179 -12.34 0.33 -0.10
C LEU A 179 -11.14 -0.51 -0.51
N VAL A 180 -10.92 -1.62 0.19
CA VAL A 180 -9.82 -2.55 -0.06
C VAL A 180 -10.31 -3.80 -0.76
N MET A 181 -9.93 -3.95 -2.02
CA MET A 181 -10.25 -5.11 -2.87
C MET A 181 -9.19 -6.19 -2.66
N LEU A 182 -9.59 -7.40 -2.30
CA LEU A 182 -8.68 -8.50 -1.97
C LEU A 182 -8.60 -9.50 -3.14
N LEU A 183 -7.42 -9.62 -3.74
CA LEU A 183 -7.15 -10.49 -4.87
C LEU A 183 -6.02 -11.46 -4.49
N CYS A 184 -6.39 -12.59 -3.88
CA CYS A 184 -5.42 -13.52 -3.34
C CYS A 184 -5.69 -14.96 -3.78
N HIS A 185 -4.66 -15.65 -4.28
CA HIS A 185 -4.77 -17.07 -4.63
C HIS A 185 -4.81 -17.96 -3.39
N LYS A 186 -3.92 -17.72 -2.42
CA LYS A 186 -3.84 -18.44 -1.14
C LYS A 186 -4.28 -17.51 0.00
N LYS A 187 -5.58 -17.52 0.33
CA LYS A 187 -6.21 -16.56 1.25
C LYS A 187 -5.61 -16.57 2.65
N GLU A 188 -4.96 -17.65 3.07
CA GLU A 188 -4.21 -17.76 4.32
C GLU A 188 -2.93 -16.91 4.35
N LYS A 189 -2.44 -16.45 3.19
CA LYS A 189 -1.19 -15.67 3.06
C LYS A 189 -1.38 -14.16 3.10
N LEU A 190 -2.62 -13.70 2.95
CA LEU A 190 -2.99 -12.31 3.18
C LEU A 190 -3.44 -12.16 4.62
N GLU A 191 -2.69 -11.40 5.42
CA GLU A 191 -2.92 -11.22 6.85
C GLU A 191 -3.18 -9.74 7.17
N PHE A 192 -4.17 -9.48 8.02
CA PHE A 192 -4.44 -8.18 8.63
C PHE A 192 -3.90 -8.19 10.05
N ILE A 193 -3.02 -7.25 10.38
CA ILE A 193 -2.36 -7.17 11.69
C ILE A 193 -2.98 -6.04 12.49
N PHE A 194 -3.44 -6.35 13.69
CA PHE A 194 -3.95 -5.38 14.67
C PHE A 194 -2.98 -5.34 15.83
N ASN A 195 -2.52 -4.13 16.15
CA ASN A 195 -1.55 -3.93 17.22
C ASN A 195 -2.24 -3.47 18.49
N GLY A 196 -1.71 -3.92 19.64
CA GLY A 196 -2.12 -3.39 20.93
C GLY A 196 -3.50 -3.84 21.40
N ILE A 197 -3.89 -5.10 21.17
CA ILE A 197 -5.12 -5.70 21.67
C ILE A 197 -4.95 -6.12 23.14
N GLU A 198 -5.87 -5.72 24.02
CA GLU A 198 -5.80 -6.03 25.45
C GLU A 198 -6.15 -7.51 25.75
N MET A 199 -5.37 -8.13 26.64
CA MET A 199 -5.60 -9.50 27.10
C MET A 199 -6.48 -9.60 28.36
N PRO A 200 -7.42 -10.55 28.43
CA PRO A 200 -7.70 -11.58 27.42
C PRO A 200 -8.55 -11.02 26.28
N ALA A 201 -8.13 -11.25 25.03
CA ALA A 201 -8.96 -10.92 23.88
C ALA A 201 -10.17 -11.89 23.85
N LYS A 202 -11.30 -11.45 24.38
CA LYS A 202 -12.54 -12.25 24.44
C LYS A 202 -13.14 -12.36 23.04
N GLY A 203 -13.62 -13.55 22.69
CA GLY A 203 -14.29 -13.91 21.41
C GLY A 203 -13.50 -13.69 20.10
N LEU A 204 -12.41 -12.95 20.14
CA LEU A 204 -11.41 -12.85 19.07
C LEU A 204 -10.53 -14.11 19.01
N SER A 205 -10.26 -14.78 20.13
CA SER A 205 -9.23 -15.84 20.26
C SER A 205 -9.41 -17.03 19.33
N THR A 206 -10.63 -17.30 18.86
CA THR A 206 -10.95 -18.34 17.87
C THR A 206 -10.62 -17.93 16.44
N HIS A 207 -10.44 -16.64 16.18
CA HIS A 207 -10.36 -16.07 14.83
C HIS A 207 -9.06 -15.34 14.52
N TYR A 208 -8.18 -15.10 15.49
CA TYR A 208 -6.84 -14.54 15.23
C TYR A 208 -5.70 -15.52 15.57
N THR A 209 -4.48 -15.10 15.28
CA THR A 209 -3.24 -15.72 15.75
C THR A 209 -2.43 -14.67 16.48
N ALA A 210 -2.10 -14.91 17.75
CA ALA A 210 -1.23 -13.99 18.52
C ALA A 210 0.16 -14.01 17.89
N LEU A 211 0.74 -12.83 17.69
CA LEU A 211 2.10 -12.69 17.16
C LEU A 211 3.15 -12.77 18.28
N ASN A 212 2.75 -12.46 19.53
CA ASN A 212 3.60 -12.59 20.71
C ASN A 212 3.44 -13.99 21.33
N HIS A 213 4.56 -14.67 21.57
CA HIS A 213 4.56 -15.94 22.28
C HIS A 213 4.35 -15.69 23.79
N GLN A 214 3.21 -16.14 24.32
CA GLN A 214 2.84 -16.11 25.76
C GLN A 214 2.60 -14.73 26.38
N PRO A 215 1.50 -14.06 26.02
CA PRO A 215 1.14 -12.80 26.65
C PRO A 215 0.58 -12.99 28.07
N GLN A 216 0.97 -12.11 28.99
CA GLN A 216 0.42 -12.06 30.35
C GLN A 216 -0.98 -11.41 30.36
N ALA A 217 -1.81 -11.74 31.35
CA ALA A 217 -3.10 -11.06 31.53
C ALA A 217 -2.88 -9.55 31.76
N GLY A 218 -3.70 -8.70 31.12
CA GLY A 218 -3.53 -7.23 31.14
C GLY A 218 -2.42 -6.70 30.23
N SER A 219 -1.70 -7.56 29.49
CA SER A 219 -0.75 -7.10 28.47
C SER A 219 -1.43 -6.79 27.14
N LEU A 220 -0.81 -5.90 26.37
CA LEU A 220 -1.18 -5.63 24.99
C LEU A 220 -0.48 -6.63 24.05
N ILE A 221 -1.23 -7.15 23.09
CA ILE A 221 -0.73 -8.12 22.12
C ILE A 221 -1.01 -7.67 20.69
N ASP A 222 -0.12 -8.08 19.79
CA ASP A 222 -0.38 -7.96 18.36
C ASP A 222 -1.00 -9.26 17.86
N VAL A 223 -2.00 -9.12 17.01
CA VAL A 223 -2.78 -10.25 16.48
C VAL A 223 -2.86 -10.18 14.97
N SER A 224 -2.88 -11.33 14.30
CA SER A 224 -3.13 -11.43 12.88
C SER A 224 -4.41 -12.20 12.56
N ILE A 225 -5.15 -11.72 11.58
CA ILE A 225 -6.31 -12.43 11.01
C ILE A 225 -6.07 -12.60 9.52
N SER A 226 -6.14 -13.84 9.05
CA SER A 226 -5.98 -14.13 7.62
C SER A 226 -7.25 -13.83 6.84
N PHE A 227 -7.10 -13.53 5.56
CA PHE A 227 -8.23 -13.33 4.66
C PHE A 227 -9.14 -14.59 4.61
N ALA A 228 -8.56 -15.79 4.66
CA ALA A 228 -9.33 -17.03 4.76
C ALA A 228 -10.29 -17.06 5.96
N LYS A 229 -9.84 -16.61 7.14
CA LYS A 229 -10.68 -16.56 8.35
C LYS A 229 -11.76 -15.49 8.25
N LEU A 230 -11.44 -14.31 7.71
CA LEU A 230 -12.41 -13.23 7.47
C LEU A 230 -13.53 -13.68 6.50
N GLU A 231 -13.16 -14.30 5.39
CA GLU A 231 -14.14 -14.81 4.42
C GLU A 231 -15.02 -15.92 5.00
N THR A 232 -14.42 -16.84 5.76
CA THR A 232 -15.18 -17.91 6.44
C THR A 232 -16.21 -17.32 7.39
N TYR A 233 -15.81 -16.34 8.20
CA TYR A 233 -16.74 -15.64 9.10
C TYR A 233 -17.86 -14.95 8.31
N TYR A 234 -17.51 -14.18 7.29
CA TYR A 234 -18.49 -13.43 6.48
C TYR A 234 -19.58 -14.34 5.92
N HIS A 235 -19.22 -15.48 5.32
CA HIS A 235 -20.22 -16.40 4.78
C HIS A 235 -21.02 -17.13 5.86
N ALA A 236 -20.46 -17.35 7.06
CA ALA A 236 -21.20 -17.95 8.17
C ALA A 236 -22.34 -17.05 8.68
N GLN A 237 -22.27 -15.74 8.44
CA GLN A 237 -23.32 -14.78 8.80
C GLN A 237 -24.53 -14.83 7.86
N TYR A 238 -24.37 -15.45 6.68
CA TYR A 238 -25.41 -15.57 5.66
C TYR A 238 -25.52 -17.02 5.16
N PRO A 239 -25.82 -18.00 6.03
CA PRO A 239 -25.73 -19.41 5.71
C PRO A 239 -26.75 -19.87 4.64
N ASN A 240 -27.83 -19.11 4.46
CA ASN A 240 -28.91 -19.43 3.54
C ASN A 240 -28.83 -18.66 2.21
N GLU A 241 -27.85 -17.78 2.07
CA GLU A 241 -27.72 -16.94 0.89
C GLU A 241 -26.76 -17.56 -0.12
N ASN A 242 -27.10 -17.39 -1.40
CA ASN A 242 -26.20 -17.74 -2.46
C ASN A 242 -25.08 -16.71 -2.52
N LYS A 243 -23.82 -17.15 -2.53
CA LYS A 243 -22.66 -16.27 -2.71
C LYS A 243 -22.80 -15.31 -3.90
N TYR A 244 -23.54 -15.71 -4.95
CA TYR A 244 -23.76 -14.86 -6.13
C TYR A 244 -24.74 -13.70 -5.91
N SER A 245 -25.54 -13.71 -4.83
CA SER A 245 -26.51 -12.66 -4.52
C SER A 245 -26.10 -11.75 -3.35
N MET A 246 -24.93 -11.97 -2.76
CA MET A 246 -24.46 -11.26 -1.56
C MET A 246 -23.80 -9.90 -1.85
N ASP A 247 -23.96 -9.37 -3.07
CA ASP A 247 -23.32 -8.12 -3.47
C ASP A 247 -23.81 -6.94 -2.63
N GLY A 248 -22.87 -6.23 -2.02
CA GLY A 248 -23.14 -5.08 -1.16
C GLY A 248 -23.57 -5.44 0.27
N HIS A 249 -23.68 -6.72 0.63
CA HIS A 249 -23.92 -7.12 2.02
C HIS A 249 -22.75 -6.66 2.88
N LEU A 250 -23.05 -6.18 4.09
CA LEU A 250 -22.06 -5.53 4.94
C LEU A 250 -22.12 -6.16 6.33
N VAL A 251 -20.97 -6.59 6.83
CA VAL A 251 -20.84 -7.20 8.15
C VAL A 251 -19.59 -6.71 8.86
N ALA A 252 -19.73 -6.42 10.15
CA ALA A 252 -18.60 -6.33 11.06
C ALA A 252 -18.06 -7.74 11.33
N PRO A 253 -16.78 -8.04 11.04
CA PRO A 253 -16.27 -9.39 11.02
C PRO A 253 -16.13 -10.03 12.38
N PHE A 254 -16.27 -9.27 13.47
CA PHE A 254 -16.31 -9.82 14.82
C PHE A 254 -17.33 -9.02 15.64
N PRO A 255 -18.17 -9.70 16.45
CA PRO A 255 -19.12 -9.01 17.32
C PRO A 255 -18.37 -8.18 18.37
N ALA A 256 -18.89 -7.00 18.69
CA ALA A 256 -18.39 -6.19 19.79
C ALA A 256 -18.64 -6.90 21.13
N PHE A 257 -17.69 -6.80 22.06
CA PHE A 257 -17.77 -7.38 23.40
C PHE A 257 -18.07 -6.33 24.47
#